data_AF-G4Z3I2-F1
#
_entry.id   AF-G4Z3I2-F1
#
_cell.length_a   1.000
_cell.length_b   1.000
_cell.length_c   1.000
_cell.angle_alpha   90.00
_cell.angle_beta   90.00
_cell.angle_gamma   90.00
#
_symmetry.space_group_name_H-M   'P 1'
#
loop_
_entity.id
_entity.type
_entity.pdbx_description
1 polymer ?
#
loop_
_entity_poly.entity_id
_entity_poly.type
_entity_poly.pdbx_seq_one_letter_code
_entity_poly.pdbx_strand_id
1 'polypeptide(L)'
;MVFCGADFQVSKAPVAPVALQVAAKKTVNDAAKKTSSLREFAAELQRRLEPAMGSGWHVLVGGDFAVDLRYRKGACVLLFSKASKMKVLLYRTTPAVGAKPKQEHEALVEDSEELNAKRKIVVFESDMEEEMKTAVVDKAKKLYNYYEGVQDSETKIAQALKVGRNINFEVLSWISGTNVSSLLQHSLTFAYGPTWQVVVSSSRELCCLPIADEGTHADFTVTKLRVVVYRHAGTSLDRHLDSVQFGKRVAFVLATICLLLYGFLSLNSSEVLQKCKGSAAVASDSIPMDGVVLPEGCSAEDVKRANDHAWWKTAAILGMSAFTMLASLIRMYSKSLTPKLKRA
;
A
#
# COMPACT_ATOMS: atom_id res chain seq x y z
N MET A 1 25.91 4.39 18.39
CA MET A 1 26.09 4.25 16.93
C MET A 1 25.77 5.60 16.31
N VAL A 2 26.71 6.25 15.62
CA VAL A 2 26.54 7.62 15.09
C VAL A 2 26.19 7.53 13.60
N PHE A 3 25.04 8.06 13.21
CA PHE A 3 24.53 8.06 11.81
C PHE A 3 25.20 9.11 10.92
N CYS A 4 25.86 10.10 11.53
CA CYS A 4 26.40 11.27 10.85
C CYS A 4 27.36 10.89 9.72
N GLY A 5 26.89 11.03 8.48
CA GLY A 5 27.71 10.91 7.27
C GLY A 5 27.63 9.57 6.53
N ALA A 6 26.75 8.65 6.93
CA ALA A 6 26.58 7.40 6.19
C ALA A 6 26.05 7.67 4.76
N ASP A 7 26.84 7.34 3.75
CA ASP A 7 26.39 7.31 2.34
C ASP A 7 25.65 6.00 2.06
N PHE A 8 24.34 6.11 1.93
CA PHE A 8 23.47 4.99 1.58
C PHE A 8 23.37 4.83 0.06
N GLN A 9 23.61 3.61 -0.39
CA GLN A 9 23.47 3.19 -1.78
C GLN A 9 22.23 2.34 -1.95
N VAL A 10 21.56 2.48 -3.09
CA VAL A 10 20.38 1.67 -3.42
C VAL A 10 20.84 0.29 -3.87
N SER A 11 20.25 -0.75 -3.29
CA SER A 11 20.46 -2.13 -3.72
C SER A 11 19.87 -2.37 -5.11
N LYS A 12 20.49 -3.24 -5.89
CA LYS A 12 19.98 -3.66 -7.21
C LYS A 12 18.69 -4.47 -7.10
N ALA A 13 18.46 -5.09 -5.94
CA ALA A 13 17.26 -5.87 -5.64
C ALA A 13 16.70 -5.47 -4.27
N PRO A 14 15.38 -5.31 -4.13
CA PRO A 14 14.33 -5.48 -5.15
C PRO A 14 14.28 -4.34 -6.18
N VAL A 15 13.74 -4.62 -7.37
CA VAL A 15 13.65 -3.64 -8.46
C VAL A 15 12.54 -2.63 -8.18
N ALA A 16 12.93 -1.37 -8.02
CA ALA A 16 12.04 -0.21 -7.89
C ALA A 16 12.16 0.74 -9.09
N PRO A 17 11.13 1.56 -9.40
CA PRO A 17 11.26 2.64 -10.36
C PRO A 17 12.41 3.58 -10.02
N VAL A 18 13.16 4.04 -11.02
CA VAL A 18 14.35 4.91 -10.82
C VAL A 18 13.98 6.18 -10.04
N ALA A 19 12.84 6.79 -10.33
CA ALA A 19 12.36 7.96 -9.60
C ALA A 19 12.19 7.69 -8.09
N LEU A 20 11.64 6.52 -7.75
CA LEU A 20 11.48 6.09 -6.35
C LEU A 20 12.84 5.81 -5.69
N GLN A 21 13.77 5.17 -6.40
CA GLN A 21 15.13 4.90 -5.88
C GLN A 21 15.88 6.20 -5.57
N VAL A 22 15.83 7.19 -6.48
CA VAL A 22 16.49 8.49 -6.31
C VAL A 22 15.88 9.26 -5.14
N ALA A 23 14.54 9.32 -5.06
CA ALA A 23 13.83 9.99 -3.97
C ALA A 23 14.12 9.35 -2.61
N ALA A 24 14.13 8.01 -2.55
CA ALA A 24 14.47 7.25 -1.35
C ALA A 24 15.91 7.50 -0.91
N LYS A 25 16.89 7.39 -1.84
CA LYS A 25 18.30 7.66 -1.55
C LYS A 25 18.52 9.06 -0.99
N LYS A 26 17.91 10.07 -1.60
CA LYS A 26 18.00 11.46 -1.13
C LYS A 26 17.43 11.59 0.28
N THR A 27 16.21 11.10 0.49
CA THR A 27 15.51 11.18 1.78
C THR A 27 16.30 10.49 2.89
N VAL A 28 16.86 9.31 2.61
CA VAL A 28 17.63 8.52 3.57
C VAL A 28 18.92 9.20 3.97
N ASN A 29 19.69 9.69 3.00
CA ASN A 29 20.93 10.41 3.29
C ASN A 29 20.67 11.75 4.01
N ASP A 30 19.57 12.45 3.68
CA ASP A 30 19.21 13.70 4.34
C ASP A 30 18.68 13.51 5.77
N ALA A 31 18.07 12.36 6.08
CA ALA A 31 17.68 11.98 7.43
C ALA A 31 18.91 11.57 8.25
N ALA A 32 19.81 10.77 7.68
CA ALA A 32 21.01 10.26 8.37
C ALA A 32 21.94 11.38 8.85
N LYS A 33 21.96 12.53 8.16
CA LYS A 33 22.72 13.73 8.56
C LYS A 33 22.17 14.44 9.80
N LYS A 34 20.90 14.23 10.16
CA LYS A 34 20.20 15.02 11.20
C LYS A 34 19.88 14.22 12.46
N THR A 35 19.96 12.90 12.41
CA THR A 35 19.50 12.03 13.49
C THR A 35 20.66 11.35 14.18
N SER A 36 20.54 11.12 15.49
CA SER A 36 21.60 10.54 16.31
C SER A 36 21.30 9.10 16.74
N SER A 37 20.02 8.72 16.77
CA SER A 37 19.55 7.40 17.18
C SER A 37 18.76 6.67 16.08
N LEU A 38 18.68 5.35 16.18
CA LEU A 38 17.98 4.47 15.23
C LEU A 38 16.49 4.79 15.16
N ARG A 39 15.87 5.06 16.31
CA ARG A 39 14.46 5.39 16.42
C ARG A 39 14.16 6.79 15.86
N GLU A 40 14.99 7.79 16.15
CA GLU A 40 14.87 9.12 15.52
C GLU A 40 15.03 9.04 14.00
N PHE A 41 16.00 8.25 13.54
CA PHE A 41 16.24 8.06 12.12
C PHE A 41 15.04 7.43 11.42
N ALA A 42 14.48 6.35 11.97
CA ALA A 42 13.27 5.73 11.42
C ALA A 42 12.08 6.68 11.42
N ALA A 43 11.86 7.43 12.50
CA ALA A 43 10.75 8.38 12.62
C ALA A 43 10.90 9.57 11.63
N GLU A 44 12.11 10.10 11.49
CA GLU A 44 12.40 11.18 10.54
C GLU A 44 12.25 10.71 9.08
N LEU A 45 12.65 9.47 8.78
CA LEU A 45 12.40 8.85 7.48
C LEU A 45 10.91 8.77 7.19
N GLN A 46 10.12 8.22 8.11
CA GLN A 46 8.68 8.11 7.94
C GLN A 46 8.04 9.49 7.71
N ARG A 47 8.39 10.48 8.52
CA ARG A 47 7.92 11.87 8.40
C ARG A 47 8.21 12.51 7.04
N ARG A 48 9.30 12.14 6.37
CA ARG A 48 9.71 12.68 5.07
C ARG A 48 9.21 11.89 3.87
N LEU A 49 9.09 10.57 4.00
CA LEU A 49 8.64 9.70 2.93
C LEU A 49 7.16 9.95 2.61
N GLU A 50 6.34 10.20 3.63
CA GLU A 50 4.91 10.38 3.42
C GLU A 50 4.56 11.60 2.56
N PRO A 51 5.09 12.82 2.80
CA PRO A 51 4.79 13.96 1.95
C PRO A 51 5.40 13.84 0.55
N ALA A 52 6.58 13.21 0.43
CA ALA A 52 7.32 13.15 -0.82
C ALA A 52 6.80 12.09 -1.79
N MET A 53 6.38 10.93 -1.27
CA MET A 53 6.06 9.75 -2.06
C MET A 53 4.62 9.23 -1.81
N GLY A 54 3.92 9.77 -0.81
CA GLY A 54 2.60 9.36 -0.36
C GLY A 54 2.65 8.52 0.92
N SER A 55 1.51 8.31 1.57
CA SER A 55 1.38 7.52 2.82
C SER A 55 1.61 6.01 2.63
N GLY A 56 1.61 5.27 3.74
CA GLY A 56 1.64 3.80 3.73
C GLY A 56 3.04 3.17 3.66
N TRP A 57 4.09 3.93 3.94
CA TRP A 57 5.46 3.41 3.96
C TRP A 57 5.78 2.79 5.32
N HIS A 58 6.15 1.52 5.29
CA HIS A 58 6.80 0.84 6.40
C HIS A 58 8.30 1.13 6.34
N VAL A 59 8.89 1.45 7.48
CA VAL A 59 10.31 1.75 7.60
C VAL A 59 10.95 0.70 8.50
N LEU A 60 11.97 0.02 7.98
CA LEU A 60 12.78 -0.93 8.73
C LEU A 60 14.24 -0.54 8.63
N VAL A 61 14.89 -0.38 9.78
CA VAL A 61 16.31 -0.02 9.88
C VAL A 61 17.02 -0.97 10.83
N GLY A 62 18.16 -1.48 10.41
CA GLY A 62 19.02 -2.33 11.24
C GLY A 62 20.29 -2.75 10.49
N GLY A 63 21.25 -3.34 11.20
CA GLY A 63 22.47 -3.85 10.57
C GLY A 63 22.22 -5.11 9.74
N ASP A 64 21.56 -6.08 10.37
CA ASP A 64 21.31 -7.40 9.81
C ASP A 64 19.89 -7.85 10.15
N PHE A 65 19.06 -8.06 9.13
CA PHE A 65 17.70 -8.55 9.28
C PHE A 65 17.24 -9.33 8.05
N ALA A 66 16.38 -10.31 8.30
CA ALA A 66 15.62 -11.08 7.33
C ALA A 66 14.14 -10.72 7.42
N VAL A 67 13.47 -10.68 6.28
CA VAL A 67 12.07 -10.29 6.18
C VAL A 67 11.34 -11.20 5.20
N ASP A 68 10.17 -11.70 5.57
CA ASP A 68 9.21 -12.28 4.63
C ASP A 68 8.08 -11.27 4.45
N LEU A 69 8.20 -10.44 3.40
CA LEU A 69 7.29 -9.33 3.14
C LEU A 69 6.48 -9.52 1.87
N ARG A 70 5.17 -9.32 2.00
CA ARG A 70 4.31 -9.05 0.84
C ARG A 70 4.29 -7.56 0.54
N TYR A 71 4.98 -7.15 -0.51
CA TYR A 71 5.04 -5.76 -0.94
C TYR A 71 4.48 -5.54 -2.36
N ARG A 72 4.01 -4.32 -2.62
CA ARG A 72 3.53 -3.91 -3.95
C ARG A 72 4.71 -3.88 -4.93
N LYS A 73 4.57 -4.53 -6.09
CA LYS A 73 5.61 -4.50 -7.14
C LYS A 73 5.99 -3.04 -7.45
N GLY A 74 7.28 -2.74 -7.36
CA GLY A 74 7.80 -1.39 -7.57
C GLY A 74 7.63 -0.41 -6.41
N ALA A 75 7.20 -0.85 -5.22
CA ALA A 75 7.12 -0.02 -4.01
C ALA A 75 7.92 -0.62 -2.85
N CYS A 76 9.12 -1.13 -3.15
CA CYS A 76 10.06 -1.63 -2.16
C CYS A 76 11.46 -1.19 -2.57
N VAL A 77 12.19 -0.54 -1.66
CA VAL A 77 13.55 -0.04 -1.88
C VAL A 77 14.40 -0.49 -0.69
N LEU A 78 15.47 -1.20 -0.99
CA LEU A 78 16.51 -1.52 -0.02
C LEU A 78 17.70 -0.60 -0.25
N LEU A 79 18.14 0.07 0.81
CA LEU A 79 19.36 0.87 0.82
C LEU A 79 20.32 0.28 1.84
N PHE A 80 21.61 0.36 1.55
CA PHE A 80 22.66 -0.10 2.45
C PHE A 80 23.80 0.91 2.48
N SER A 81 24.46 1.02 3.63
CA SER A 81 25.70 1.78 3.76
C SER A 81 26.83 0.86 4.17
N LYS A 82 27.90 0.83 3.38
CA LYS A 82 29.10 0.04 3.70
C LYS A 82 29.82 0.57 4.94
N ALA A 83 29.79 1.89 5.14
CA ALA A 83 30.48 2.56 6.24
C ALA A 83 29.84 2.25 7.60
N SER A 84 28.51 2.37 7.70
CA SER A 84 27.79 2.09 8.95
C SER A 84 27.35 0.62 9.09
N LYS A 85 27.54 -0.21 8.06
CA LYS A 85 27.01 -1.59 7.96
C LYS A 85 25.50 -1.68 8.20
N MET A 86 24.77 -0.61 7.86
CA MET A 86 23.34 -0.52 8.08
C MET A 86 22.56 -0.76 6.79
N LYS A 87 21.36 -1.32 6.96
CA LYS A 87 20.37 -1.52 5.92
C LYS A 87 19.10 -0.75 6.29
N VAL A 88 18.50 -0.13 5.29
CA VAL A 88 17.22 0.58 5.37
C VAL A 88 16.30 -0.02 4.32
N LEU A 89 15.21 -0.64 4.77
CA LEU A 89 14.19 -1.18 3.90
C LEU A 89 12.95 -0.31 4.00
N LEU A 90 12.54 0.24 2.86
CA LEU A 90 11.34 1.06 2.69
C LEU A 90 10.38 0.29 1.80
N TYR A 91 9.16 0.04 2.26
CA TYR A 91 8.21 -0.71 1.45
C TYR A 91 6.77 -0.32 1.72
N ARG A 92 5.94 -0.58 0.71
CA ARG A 92 4.47 -0.59 0.83
C ARG A 92 3.96 -2.00 0.65
N THR A 93 3.12 -2.42 1.57
CA THR A 93 2.47 -3.72 1.56
C THR A 93 1.29 -3.75 0.58
N THR A 94 0.90 -4.95 0.17
CA THR A 94 -0.37 -5.19 -0.55
C THR A 94 -1.19 -6.22 0.20
N PRO A 95 -2.52 -6.08 0.28
CA PRO A 95 -3.39 -7.13 0.79
C PRO A 95 -3.14 -8.44 0.03
N ALA A 96 -3.10 -9.56 0.73
CA ALA A 96 -3.04 -10.87 0.11
C ALA A 96 -4.43 -11.26 -0.35
N VAL A 97 -4.57 -11.51 -1.65
CA VAL A 97 -5.84 -11.95 -2.26
C VAL A 97 -5.90 -13.49 -2.37
N GLY A 98 -4.81 -14.20 -2.05
CA GLY A 98 -4.72 -15.65 -2.19
C GLY A 98 -4.21 -16.35 -0.92
N ALA A 99 -4.88 -17.45 -0.57
CA ALA A 99 -4.44 -18.38 0.47
C ALA A 99 -3.09 -19.03 0.08
N LYS A 100 -2.20 -19.21 1.07
CA LYS A 100 -0.95 -19.98 0.86
C LYS A 100 -1.26 -21.49 0.87
N PRO A 101 -0.45 -22.34 0.21
CA PRO A 101 -0.65 -23.79 0.19
C PRO A 101 -0.52 -24.42 1.59
N LYS A 102 -1.41 -25.36 1.93
CA LYS A 102 -1.53 -26.02 3.25
C LYS A 102 -0.30 -26.81 3.72
N GLN A 103 0.55 -27.28 2.81
CA GLN A 103 1.64 -28.23 3.12
C GLN A 103 2.66 -27.73 4.15
N GLU A 104 2.93 -26.42 4.22
CA GLU A 104 3.88 -25.86 5.20
C GLU A 104 3.28 -25.70 6.61
N HIS A 105 1.95 -25.81 6.76
CA HIS A 105 1.28 -25.74 8.06
C HIS A 105 1.37 -27.07 8.82
N GLU A 106 1.39 -28.20 8.11
CA GLU A 106 1.44 -29.54 8.70
C GLU A 106 2.73 -29.77 9.51
N ALA A 107 3.86 -29.21 9.06
CA ALA A 107 5.13 -29.23 9.79
C ALA A 107 5.13 -28.46 11.13
N LEU A 108 4.10 -27.65 11.41
CA LEU A 108 3.94 -26.88 12.65
C LEU A 108 2.89 -27.46 13.62
N VAL A 109 2.13 -28.47 13.16
CA VAL A 109 1.04 -29.11 13.91
C VAL A 109 1.49 -30.43 14.55
N GLU A 110 2.61 -31.01 14.10
CA GLU A 110 3.21 -32.13 14.82
C GLU A 110 3.71 -31.66 16.20
N ASP A 111 3.07 -32.20 17.24
CA ASP A 111 3.41 -31.95 18.65
C ASP A 111 4.82 -32.47 18.94
N SER A 112 5.84 -31.62 18.74
CA SER A 112 7.16 -31.89 19.31
C SER A 112 7.08 -31.65 20.83
N GLU A 113 6.62 -32.63 21.59
CA GLU A 113 6.46 -32.55 23.06
C GLU A 113 7.78 -32.35 23.83
N GLU A 114 8.97 -32.38 23.20
CA GLU A 114 10.22 -32.57 23.94
C GLU A 114 11.26 -31.43 23.91
N LEU A 115 10.97 -30.24 23.38
CA LEU A 115 11.96 -29.15 23.33
C LEU A 115 11.67 -28.00 24.32
N ASN A 116 11.40 -28.35 25.58
CA ASN A 116 11.21 -27.40 26.68
C ASN A 116 12.54 -26.93 27.30
N ALA A 117 13.49 -26.49 26.49
CA ALA A 117 14.57 -25.67 27.02
C ALA A 117 13.99 -24.34 27.54
N LYS A 118 14.26 -23.98 28.80
CA LYS A 118 13.95 -22.66 29.40
C LYS A 118 14.75 -21.55 28.68
N ARG A 119 14.35 -21.21 27.46
CA ARG A 119 14.91 -20.11 26.66
C ARG A 119 14.31 -18.78 27.12
N LYS A 120 15.16 -17.80 27.40
CA LYS A 120 14.75 -16.45 27.85
C LYS A 120 14.02 -15.73 26.71
N ILE A 121 12.80 -15.28 26.98
CA ILE A 121 12.00 -14.45 26.09
C ILE A 121 11.85 -13.09 26.76
N VAL A 122 12.09 -12.03 26.00
CA VAL A 122 11.88 -10.65 26.46
C VAL A 122 11.00 -9.95 25.45
N VAL A 123 9.80 -9.55 25.87
CA VAL A 123 8.89 -8.74 25.07
C VAL A 123 9.25 -7.27 25.28
N PHE A 124 9.50 -6.53 24.19
CA PHE A 124 9.79 -5.10 24.25
C PHE A 124 8.51 -4.27 24.15
N GLU A 125 7.65 -4.62 23.19
CA GLU A 125 6.44 -3.90 22.88
C GLU A 125 5.43 -4.88 22.30
N SER A 126 4.18 -4.83 22.75
CA SER A 126 3.09 -5.66 22.25
C SER A 126 1.78 -4.96 22.53
N ASP A 127 0.93 -4.82 21.52
CA ASP A 127 -0.47 -4.40 21.68
C ASP A 127 -1.44 -5.60 21.58
N MET A 128 -0.93 -6.78 21.21
CA MET A 128 -1.70 -8.02 21.15
C MET A 128 -2.35 -8.39 22.49
N GLU A 129 -3.55 -8.99 22.40
CA GLU A 129 -4.18 -9.68 23.51
C GLU A 129 -3.29 -10.80 24.06
N GLU A 130 -3.33 -11.02 25.38
CA GLU A 130 -2.43 -11.95 26.09
C GLU A 130 -2.45 -13.37 25.52
N GLU A 131 -3.62 -13.87 25.12
CA GLU A 131 -3.78 -15.19 24.51
C GLU A 131 -3.05 -15.28 23.16
N MET A 132 -3.25 -14.28 22.29
CA MET A 132 -2.59 -14.20 20.98
C MET A 132 -1.08 -14.01 21.14
N LYS A 133 -0.66 -13.12 22.05
CA LYS A 133 0.75 -12.87 22.35
C LYS A 133 1.45 -14.15 22.79
N THR A 134 0.84 -14.90 23.70
CA THR A 134 1.38 -16.18 24.19
C THR A 134 1.50 -17.20 23.05
N ALA A 135 0.45 -17.33 22.23
CA ALA A 135 0.45 -18.24 21.08
C ALA A 135 1.53 -17.88 20.03
N VAL A 136 1.72 -16.60 19.73
CA VAL A 136 2.76 -16.11 18.80
C VAL A 136 4.15 -16.42 19.34
N VAL A 137 4.38 -16.13 20.62
CA VAL A 137 5.65 -16.37 21.29
C VAL A 137 5.99 -17.86 21.35
N ASP A 138 5.01 -18.71 21.68
CA ASP A 138 5.19 -20.16 21.74
C ASP A 138 5.47 -20.75 20.35
N LYS A 139 4.76 -20.31 19.31
CA LYS A 139 5.04 -20.70 17.92
C LYS A 139 6.44 -20.28 17.49
N ALA A 140 6.87 -19.06 17.79
CA ALA A 140 8.21 -18.59 17.50
C ALA A 140 9.28 -19.41 18.25
N LYS A 141 9.01 -19.80 19.49
CA LYS A 141 9.90 -20.65 20.30
C LYS A 141 10.01 -22.07 19.74
N LYS A 142 8.87 -22.68 19.35
CA LYS A 142 8.84 -24.00 18.68
C LYS A 142 9.65 -23.97 17.39
N LEU A 143 9.46 -22.93 16.56
CA LEU A 143 10.23 -22.73 15.33
C LEU A 143 11.72 -22.55 15.58
N TYR A 144 12.10 -21.74 16.57
CA TYR A 144 13.50 -21.58 16.97
C TYR A 144 14.12 -22.95 17.32
N ASN A 145 13.44 -23.73 18.15
CA ASN A 145 13.91 -25.05 18.61
C ASN A 145 14.08 -26.05 17.46
N TYR A 146 13.10 -26.10 16.55
CA TYR A 146 13.14 -26.98 15.39
C TYR A 146 14.40 -26.75 14.55
N TYR A 147 14.77 -25.49 14.32
CA TYR A 147 15.93 -25.17 13.47
C TYR A 147 17.29 -25.26 14.17
N GLU A 148 17.38 -25.10 15.50
CA GLU A 148 18.65 -25.27 16.22
C GLU A 148 19.02 -26.76 16.43
N GLY A 149 18.09 -27.71 16.19
CA GLY A 149 18.34 -29.15 16.22
C GLY A 149 18.81 -29.78 14.90
N VAL A 150 18.76 -29.04 13.78
CA VAL A 150 19.12 -29.57 12.45
C VAL A 150 20.59 -29.25 12.14
N GLN A 151 21.47 -30.26 12.26
CA GLN A 151 22.93 -30.17 12.10
C GLN A 151 23.42 -29.91 10.65
N ASP A 152 22.51 -29.55 9.74
CA ASP A 152 22.79 -29.24 8.32
C ASP A 152 21.72 -28.28 7.76
N SER A 153 21.25 -27.37 8.63
CA SER A 153 20.14 -26.44 8.34
C SER A 153 20.47 -25.51 7.17
N GLU A 154 21.72 -25.07 7.05
CA GLU A 154 22.14 -24.12 6.02
C GLU A 154 22.02 -24.70 4.60
N THR A 155 22.33 -25.98 4.41
CA THR A 155 22.46 -26.63 3.10
C THR A 155 21.11 -27.08 2.52
N LYS A 156 20.22 -27.63 3.37
CA LYS A 156 18.87 -28.08 2.95
C LYS A 156 17.91 -26.92 2.71
N ILE A 157 18.07 -25.83 3.46
CA ILE A 157 17.22 -24.63 3.31
C ILE A 157 17.71 -23.78 2.13
N ALA A 158 19.02 -23.71 1.85
CA ALA A 158 19.54 -23.15 0.60
C ALA A 158 19.02 -23.90 -0.64
N GLN A 159 18.84 -25.21 -0.56
CA GLN A 159 18.23 -26.02 -1.61
C GLN A 159 16.72 -25.73 -1.78
N ALA A 160 15.97 -25.56 -0.70
CA ALA A 160 14.55 -25.20 -0.76
C ALA A 160 14.29 -23.80 -1.38
N LEU A 161 15.21 -22.86 -1.17
CA LEU A 161 15.14 -21.50 -1.73
C LEU A 161 15.64 -21.40 -3.18
N LYS A 162 16.37 -22.40 -3.69
CA LYS A 162 16.88 -22.41 -5.08
C LYS A 162 15.79 -22.61 -6.14
N VAL A 163 14.59 -23.07 -5.75
CA VAL A 163 13.43 -23.23 -6.65
C VAL A 163 12.63 -21.92 -6.80
N GLY A 164 12.93 -20.88 -6.02
CA GLY A 164 12.14 -19.65 -5.92
C GLY A 164 12.88 -18.36 -6.28
N ARG A 165 13.34 -18.22 -7.53
CA ARG A 165 13.86 -16.99 -8.19
C ARG A 165 15.29 -16.56 -7.85
N ASN A 166 16.05 -16.32 -8.93
CA ASN A 166 17.36 -15.68 -9.03
C ASN A 166 17.53 -14.44 -8.11
N ILE A 167 18.00 -14.64 -6.89
CA ILE A 167 18.58 -13.59 -6.06
C ILE A 167 19.94 -14.10 -5.59
N ASN A 168 21.00 -13.74 -6.32
CA ASN A 168 22.37 -13.93 -5.85
C ASN A 168 22.64 -12.91 -4.74
N PHE A 169 22.74 -13.38 -3.50
CA PHE A 169 23.40 -12.68 -2.42
C PHE A 169 24.27 -13.71 -1.68
N GLU A 170 25.55 -13.39 -1.45
CA GLU A 170 26.44 -14.17 -0.59
C GLU A 170 25.83 -14.25 0.81
N VAL A 171 25.22 -15.40 1.09
CA VAL A 171 24.38 -15.66 2.27
C VAL A 171 24.65 -17.11 2.68
N LEU A 172 25.62 -17.30 3.58
CA LEU A 172 25.88 -18.58 4.25
C LEU A 172 25.78 -18.42 5.78
N SER A 173 24.96 -17.46 6.25
CA SER A 173 24.66 -17.24 7.68
C SER A 173 23.20 -16.81 7.94
N TRP A 174 22.34 -16.74 6.91
CA TRP A 174 21.04 -16.05 6.96
C TRP A 174 19.82 -16.97 6.82
N ILE A 175 20.05 -18.27 7.02
CA ILE A 175 19.16 -19.31 6.53
C ILE A 175 18.17 -19.77 7.63
N SER A 176 18.51 -19.61 8.91
CA SER A 176 17.58 -19.88 10.01
C SER A 176 16.51 -18.78 10.17
N GLY A 177 16.88 -17.51 10.03
CA GLY A 177 15.96 -16.37 10.24
C GLY A 177 14.88 -16.24 9.15
N THR A 178 15.20 -16.57 7.90
CA THR A 178 14.26 -16.52 6.77
C THR A 178 13.16 -17.58 6.90
N ASN A 179 13.52 -18.80 7.28
CA ASN A 179 12.54 -19.87 7.49
C ASN A 179 11.64 -19.68 8.70
N VAL A 180 12.19 -19.18 9.82
CA VAL A 180 11.36 -18.82 10.98
C VAL A 180 10.37 -17.72 10.58
N SER A 181 10.79 -16.74 9.79
CA SER A 181 9.90 -15.66 9.35
C SER A 181 8.76 -16.15 8.45
N SER A 182 9.03 -17.04 7.48
CA SER A 182 8.03 -17.52 6.54
C SER A 182 7.02 -18.47 7.17
N LEU A 183 7.49 -19.41 8.00
CA LEU A 183 6.63 -20.36 8.70
C LEU A 183 5.77 -19.69 9.76
N LEU A 184 6.33 -18.73 10.51
CA LEU A 184 5.56 -17.96 11.49
C LEU A 184 4.49 -17.12 10.78
N GLN A 185 4.86 -16.43 9.69
CA GLN A 185 3.90 -15.66 8.89
C GLN A 185 2.79 -16.57 8.35
N HIS A 186 3.12 -17.77 7.88
CA HIS A 186 2.15 -18.72 7.34
C HIS A 186 1.20 -19.22 8.43
N SER A 187 1.71 -19.61 9.61
CA SER A 187 0.87 -20.04 10.72
C SER A 187 -0.07 -18.96 11.20
N LEU A 188 0.37 -17.71 11.26
CA LEU A 188 -0.47 -16.59 11.68
C LEU A 188 -1.53 -16.25 10.63
N THR A 189 -1.15 -16.34 9.35
CA THR A 189 -2.10 -16.17 8.24
C THR A 189 -3.18 -17.25 8.26
N PHE A 190 -2.84 -18.49 8.63
CA PHE A 190 -3.79 -19.57 8.74
C PHE A 190 -4.71 -19.40 9.96
N ALA A 191 -4.15 -19.07 11.13
CA ALA A 191 -4.91 -18.98 12.38
C ALA A 191 -5.75 -17.69 12.49
N TYR A 192 -5.23 -16.56 12.03
CA TYR A 192 -5.80 -15.22 12.26
C TYR A 192 -6.13 -14.46 10.96
N GLY A 193 -5.94 -15.10 9.80
CA GLY A 193 -6.20 -14.54 8.48
C GLY A 193 -5.06 -13.66 7.93
N PRO A 194 -5.07 -13.32 6.63
CA PRO A 194 -4.08 -12.44 6.00
C PRO A 194 -4.26 -10.96 6.39
N THR A 195 -3.25 -10.08 6.28
CA THR A 195 -1.82 -10.30 5.93
C THR A 195 -0.90 -10.00 7.10
N TRP A 196 -0.26 -11.04 7.63
CA TRP A 196 0.83 -10.91 8.61
C TRP A 196 2.16 -10.61 7.93
N GLN A 197 3.02 -9.89 8.62
CA GLN A 197 4.40 -9.62 8.25
C GLN A 197 5.29 -10.02 9.42
N VAL A 198 6.41 -10.67 9.11
CA VAL A 198 7.37 -11.12 10.13
C VAL A 198 8.76 -10.65 9.73
N VAL A 199 9.41 -9.98 10.68
CA VAL A 199 10.78 -9.50 10.58
C VAL A 199 11.60 -10.21 11.65
N VAL A 200 12.72 -10.80 11.26
CA VAL A 200 13.65 -11.48 12.17
C VAL A 200 15.02 -10.84 12.03
N SER A 201 15.65 -10.50 13.14
CA SER A 201 17.00 -9.94 13.18
C SER A 201 17.88 -10.73 14.14
N SER A 202 19.10 -11.02 13.70
CA SER A 202 20.17 -11.55 14.54
C SER A 202 20.78 -10.49 15.47
N SER A 203 20.51 -9.22 15.18
CA SER A 203 20.95 -8.08 15.99
C SER A 203 19.83 -7.59 16.90
N ARG A 204 20.21 -7.07 18.07
CA ARG A 204 19.29 -6.32 18.93
C ARG A 204 18.99 -4.93 18.37
N GLU A 205 19.87 -4.42 17.51
CA GLU A 205 19.77 -3.10 16.89
C GLU A 205 18.88 -3.14 15.64
N LEU A 206 17.58 -3.27 15.90
CA LEU A 206 16.52 -3.20 14.91
C LEU A 206 15.54 -2.09 15.29
N CYS A 207 15.04 -1.35 14.31
CA CYS A 207 13.90 -0.46 14.50
C CYS A 207 12.95 -0.67 13.32
N CYS A 208 11.75 -1.12 13.63
CA CYS A 208 10.66 -1.21 12.70
C CYS A 208 9.61 -0.18 13.11
N LEU A 209 9.14 0.61 12.15
CA LEU A 209 7.94 1.43 12.29
C LEU A 209 6.88 0.87 11.34
N PRO A 210 6.20 -0.21 11.75
CA PRO A 210 5.15 -0.81 10.96
C PRO A 210 3.87 0.01 11.04
N ILE A 211 3.06 -0.03 9.98
CA ILE A 211 1.67 0.40 10.01
C ILE A 211 0.83 -0.84 10.30
N ALA A 212 0.59 -1.10 11.57
CA ALA A 212 -0.07 -2.31 12.06
C ALA A 212 -1.54 -2.07 12.43
N ASP A 213 -2.38 -3.11 12.31
CA ASP A 213 -3.73 -3.10 12.90
C ASP A 213 -3.60 -3.07 14.43
N GLU A 214 -4.48 -2.31 15.10
CA GLU A 214 -4.54 -2.28 16.56
C GLU A 214 -4.70 -3.70 17.12
N GLY A 215 -3.88 -4.06 18.10
CA GLY A 215 -3.95 -5.35 18.77
C GLY A 215 -3.26 -6.48 18.00
N THR A 216 -2.44 -6.18 17.01
CA THR A 216 -1.81 -7.21 16.15
C THR A 216 -0.31 -7.10 16.03
N HIS A 217 0.35 -6.22 16.77
CA HIS A 217 1.78 -5.97 16.77
C HIS A 217 2.47 -6.56 18.02
N ALA A 218 3.59 -7.24 17.80
CA ALA A 218 4.47 -7.73 18.85
C ALA A 218 5.95 -7.64 18.43
N ASP A 219 6.78 -7.09 19.30
CA ASP A 219 8.23 -7.01 19.20
C ASP A 219 8.84 -7.68 20.43
N PHE A 220 9.54 -8.79 20.21
CA PHE A 220 10.12 -9.59 21.27
C PHE A 220 11.44 -10.22 20.84
N THR A 221 12.21 -10.70 21.82
CA THR A 221 13.39 -11.51 21.57
C THR A 221 13.18 -12.93 22.04
N VAL A 222 13.60 -13.88 21.21
CA VAL A 222 13.74 -15.28 21.55
C VAL A 222 15.23 -15.59 21.55
N THR A 223 15.83 -15.71 22.74
CA THR A 223 17.28 -15.89 22.93
C THR A 223 18.14 -14.76 22.34
N LYS A 224 18.70 -14.94 21.14
CA LYS A 224 19.53 -13.97 20.41
C LYS A 224 18.81 -13.33 19.23
N LEU A 225 17.67 -13.86 18.80
CA LEU A 225 16.90 -13.34 17.68
C LEU A 225 15.84 -12.35 18.16
N ARG A 226 15.78 -11.18 17.53
CA ARG A 226 14.66 -10.24 17.67
C ARG A 226 13.63 -10.52 16.59
N VAL A 227 12.38 -10.63 16.98
CA VAL A 227 11.25 -10.97 16.13
C VAL A 227 10.23 -9.86 16.25
N VAL A 228 9.87 -9.24 15.13
CA VAL A 228 8.77 -8.28 15.03
C VAL A 228 7.70 -8.91 14.15
N VAL A 229 6.50 -9.02 14.70
CA VAL A 229 5.32 -9.61 14.05
C VAL A 229 4.24 -8.55 14.04
N TYR A 230 3.61 -8.34 12.90
CA TYR A 230 2.45 -7.47 12.84
C TYR A 230 1.49 -7.81 11.70
N ARG A 231 0.22 -7.46 11.86
CA ARG A 231 -0.75 -7.49 10.75
C ARG A 231 -0.82 -6.12 10.10
N HIS A 232 -0.79 -6.08 8.77
CA HIS A 232 -0.83 -4.81 8.02
C HIS A 232 -2.20 -4.13 8.11
N ALA A 233 -2.24 -2.91 8.68
CA ALA A 233 -3.46 -2.11 8.80
C ALA A 233 -4.00 -1.50 7.51
N GLY A 234 -3.22 -1.50 6.44
CA GLY A 234 -3.61 -0.77 5.23
C GLY A 234 -4.70 -1.45 4.41
N THR A 235 -5.36 -2.51 4.86
CA THR A 235 -6.54 -3.01 4.13
C THR A 235 -7.70 -2.00 4.12
N SER A 236 -7.85 -1.18 5.18
CA SER A 236 -8.86 -0.11 5.23
C SER A 236 -8.31 1.20 4.64
N LEU A 237 -7.11 1.62 5.08
CA LEU A 237 -6.51 2.89 4.66
C LEU A 237 -6.10 2.89 3.18
N ASP A 238 -5.45 1.83 2.69
CA ASP A 238 -5.09 1.74 1.27
C ASP A 238 -6.35 1.61 0.42
N ARG A 239 -7.41 0.91 0.89
CA ARG A 239 -8.69 0.84 0.18
C ARG A 239 -9.41 2.19 0.13
N HIS A 240 -9.37 2.98 1.20
CA HIS A 240 -9.92 4.34 1.20
C HIS A 240 -9.10 5.26 0.29
N LEU A 241 -7.77 5.18 0.31
CA LEU A 241 -6.92 5.99 -0.56
C LEU A 241 -7.02 5.58 -2.03
N ASP A 242 -7.06 4.29 -2.32
CA ASP A 242 -7.23 3.75 -3.68
C ASP A 242 -8.64 4.04 -4.21
N SER A 243 -9.70 3.93 -3.40
CA SER A 243 -11.06 4.31 -3.82
C SER A 243 -11.19 5.81 -4.06
N VAL A 244 -10.56 6.65 -3.25
CA VAL A 244 -10.49 8.11 -3.45
C VAL A 244 -9.71 8.45 -4.73
N GLN A 245 -8.59 7.78 -4.99
CA GLN A 245 -7.85 7.95 -6.25
C GLN A 245 -8.64 7.45 -7.46
N PHE A 246 -9.33 6.32 -7.34
CA PHE A 246 -10.20 5.79 -8.37
C PHE A 246 -11.35 6.75 -8.66
N GLY A 247 -12.06 7.23 -7.64
CA GLY A 247 -13.13 8.22 -7.76
C GLY A 247 -12.64 9.50 -8.42
N LYS A 248 -11.45 9.98 -8.09
CA LYS A 248 -10.80 11.11 -8.78
C LYS A 248 -10.60 10.81 -10.27
N ARG A 249 -10.07 9.65 -10.63
CA ARG A 249 -9.83 9.27 -12.04
C ARG A 249 -11.14 9.17 -12.82
N VAL A 250 -12.16 8.54 -12.24
CA VAL A 250 -13.49 8.41 -12.84
C VAL A 250 -14.12 9.79 -13.05
N ALA A 251 -14.05 10.69 -12.06
CA ALA A 251 -14.55 12.05 -12.19
C ALA A 251 -13.87 12.83 -13.33
N PHE A 252 -12.55 12.70 -13.49
CA PHE A 252 -11.83 13.30 -14.63
C PHE A 252 -12.28 12.71 -15.97
N VAL A 253 -12.41 11.39 -16.07
CA VAL A 253 -12.88 10.74 -17.31
C VAL A 253 -14.27 11.21 -17.68
N LEU A 254 -15.19 11.28 -16.73
CA LEU A 254 -16.56 11.79 -16.97
C LEU A 254 -16.56 13.26 -17.38
N ALA A 255 -15.74 14.11 -16.75
CA ALA A 255 -15.58 15.50 -17.16
C ALA A 255 -15.06 15.62 -18.61
N THR A 256 -14.10 14.77 -19.00
CA THR A 256 -13.59 14.71 -20.38
C THR A 256 -14.66 14.24 -21.36
N ILE A 257 -15.47 13.23 -21.01
CA ILE A 257 -16.60 12.78 -21.84
C ILE A 257 -17.60 13.93 -22.04
N CYS A 258 -17.97 14.65 -20.98
CA CYS A 258 -18.86 15.82 -21.08
C CYS A 258 -18.27 16.92 -21.99
N LEU A 259 -16.95 17.15 -21.92
CA LEU A 259 -16.26 18.09 -22.81
C LEU A 259 -16.30 17.65 -24.28
N LEU A 260 -16.08 16.37 -24.55
CA LEU A 260 -16.17 15.82 -25.91
C LEU A 260 -17.60 15.91 -26.45
N LEU A 261 -18.61 15.57 -25.64
CA LEU A 261 -20.02 15.71 -26.01
C LEU A 261 -20.38 17.17 -26.29
N TYR A 262 -19.96 18.10 -25.44
CA TYR A 262 -20.16 19.52 -25.67
C TYR A 262 -19.49 20.00 -26.95
N GLY A 263 -18.24 19.57 -27.21
CA GLY A 263 -17.51 19.87 -28.43
C GLY A 263 -18.23 19.35 -29.66
N PHE A 264 -18.67 18.09 -29.63
CA PHE A 264 -19.45 17.47 -30.71
C PHE A 264 -20.74 18.23 -31.00
N LEU A 265 -21.53 18.56 -29.98
CA LEU A 265 -22.78 19.32 -30.12
C LEU A 265 -22.54 20.76 -30.59
N SER A 266 -21.42 21.38 -30.21
CA SER A 266 -21.09 22.74 -30.63
C SER A 266 -20.58 22.81 -32.06
N LEU A 267 -19.87 21.78 -32.53
CA LEU A 267 -19.34 21.71 -33.89
C LEU A 267 -20.37 21.20 -34.91
N ASN A 268 -21.34 20.39 -34.48
CA ASN A 268 -22.42 19.88 -35.35
C ASN A 268 -23.71 20.71 -35.28
N SER A 269 -23.65 21.95 -34.77
CA SER A 269 -24.84 22.81 -34.80
C SER A 269 -25.13 23.23 -36.24
N SER A 270 -26.17 22.65 -36.86
CA SER A 270 -26.61 23.06 -38.19
C SER A 270 -27.28 24.44 -38.14
N GLU A 271 -27.29 25.16 -39.26
CA GLU A 271 -27.99 26.44 -39.38
C GLU A 271 -29.50 26.33 -39.07
N VAL A 272 -30.10 25.19 -39.44
CA VAL A 272 -31.51 24.87 -39.14
C VAL A 272 -31.74 24.79 -37.63
N LEU A 273 -30.83 24.17 -36.89
CA LEU A 273 -30.86 24.07 -35.43
C LEU A 273 -30.74 25.43 -34.73
N GLN A 274 -30.05 26.40 -35.34
CA GLN A 274 -29.96 27.76 -34.80
C GLN A 274 -31.22 28.58 -35.08
N LYS A 275 -31.83 28.43 -36.28
CA LYS A 275 -33.06 29.12 -36.68
C LYS A 275 -34.28 28.67 -35.86
N CYS A 276 -34.38 27.38 -35.56
CA CYS A 276 -35.53 26.80 -34.84
C CYS A 276 -35.41 26.87 -33.30
N LYS A 277 -34.39 27.55 -32.77
CA LYS A 277 -34.07 27.57 -31.34
C LYS A 277 -34.80 28.69 -30.60
N GLY A 278 -35.54 28.33 -29.55
CA GLY A 278 -36.07 29.27 -28.56
C GLY A 278 -37.59 29.43 -28.57
N SER A 279 -38.29 28.78 -29.51
CA SER A 279 -39.75 28.68 -29.54
C SER A 279 -40.26 27.78 -28.41
N ALA A 280 -40.24 28.32 -27.19
CA ALA A 280 -40.52 27.60 -25.95
C ALA A 280 -41.99 27.13 -25.78
N ALA A 281 -42.88 27.41 -26.73
CA ALA A 281 -44.30 27.15 -26.59
C ALA A 281 -44.76 25.73 -26.99
N VAL A 282 -43.90 24.89 -27.56
CA VAL A 282 -44.30 23.60 -28.16
C VAL A 282 -43.92 22.38 -27.30
N ALA A 283 -43.33 22.57 -26.12
CA ALA A 283 -42.78 21.49 -25.31
C ALA A 283 -43.74 20.89 -24.26
N SER A 284 -45.05 21.08 -24.40
CA SER A 284 -46.04 20.37 -23.60
C SER A 284 -46.90 19.51 -24.52
N ASP A 285 -46.88 18.19 -24.31
CA ASP A 285 -47.58 17.14 -25.07
C ASP A 285 -49.13 17.22 -25.05
N SER A 286 -49.72 18.40 -24.79
CA SER A 286 -51.17 18.58 -24.68
C SER A 286 -51.62 20.04 -24.84
N ILE A 287 -51.33 20.70 -25.96
CA ILE A 287 -51.98 21.98 -26.31
C ILE A 287 -52.66 21.88 -27.69
N PRO A 288 -53.94 22.30 -27.81
CA PRO A 288 -54.69 22.21 -29.07
C PRO A 288 -54.05 23.07 -30.17
N MET A 289 -54.18 22.58 -31.41
CA MET A 289 -53.74 23.14 -32.68
C MET A 289 -54.43 24.46 -33.08
N ASP A 290 -54.45 25.47 -32.21
CA ASP A 290 -54.93 26.80 -32.61
C ASP A 290 -54.04 27.91 -32.05
N GLY A 291 -53.12 28.41 -32.89
CA GLY A 291 -52.54 29.74 -32.75
C GLY A 291 -51.05 29.86 -32.42
N VAL A 292 -50.30 28.77 -32.24
CA VAL A 292 -48.84 28.87 -32.03
C VAL A 292 -48.12 28.92 -33.39
N VAL A 293 -47.74 30.12 -33.81
CA VAL A 293 -46.96 30.34 -35.04
C VAL A 293 -45.56 29.75 -34.86
N LEU A 294 -45.28 28.66 -35.57
CA LEU A 294 -43.92 28.11 -35.67
C LEU A 294 -43.03 29.08 -36.45
N PRO A 295 -41.71 29.15 -36.16
CA PRO A 295 -40.78 29.95 -36.96
C PRO A 295 -40.84 29.54 -38.43
N GLU A 296 -40.79 30.53 -39.33
CA GLU A 296 -40.82 30.29 -40.78
C GLU A 296 -39.71 29.30 -41.18
N GLY A 297 -40.12 28.18 -41.80
CA GLY A 297 -39.22 27.14 -42.29
C GLY A 297 -38.83 26.05 -41.26
N CYS A 298 -39.44 26.00 -40.07
CA CYS A 298 -39.20 24.97 -39.07
C CYS A 298 -40.39 24.00 -38.93
N SER A 299 -40.13 22.69 -39.00
CA SER A 299 -41.13 21.67 -38.62
C SER A 299 -41.20 21.50 -37.10
N ALA A 300 -42.29 20.90 -36.58
CA ALA A 300 -42.40 20.57 -35.16
C ALA A 300 -41.27 19.62 -34.70
N GLU A 301 -40.83 18.71 -35.57
CA GLU A 301 -39.70 17.81 -35.32
C GLU A 301 -38.37 18.57 -35.21
N ASP A 302 -38.17 19.60 -36.03
CA ASP A 302 -36.96 20.44 -35.98
C ASP A 302 -36.90 21.28 -34.71
N VAL A 303 -38.04 21.80 -34.24
CA VAL A 303 -38.15 22.53 -32.97
C VAL A 303 -37.84 21.60 -31.79
N LYS A 304 -38.39 20.38 -31.79
CA LYS A 304 -38.09 19.38 -30.74
C LYS A 304 -36.60 19.01 -30.75
N ARG A 305 -36.03 18.71 -31.91
CA ARG A 305 -34.60 18.40 -32.05
C ARG A 305 -33.71 19.57 -31.62
N ALA A 306 -34.10 20.82 -31.90
CA ALA A 306 -33.37 22.00 -31.47
C ALA A 306 -33.41 22.21 -29.95
N ASN A 307 -34.57 21.97 -29.32
CA ASN A 307 -34.72 22.03 -27.86
C ASN A 307 -33.93 20.90 -27.17
N ASP A 308 -34.01 19.67 -27.66
CA ASP A 308 -33.24 18.53 -27.15
C ASP A 308 -31.73 18.80 -27.26
N HIS A 309 -31.28 19.32 -28.40
CA HIS A 309 -29.88 19.68 -28.62
C HIS A 309 -29.40 20.78 -27.65
N ALA A 310 -30.23 21.80 -27.42
CA ALA A 310 -29.94 22.86 -26.45
C ALA A 310 -29.90 22.34 -25.00
N TRP A 311 -30.82 21.43 -24.64
CA TRP A 311 -30.82 20.74 -23.34
C TRP A 311 -29.54 19.94 -23.15
N TRP A 312 -29.18 19.09 -24.12
CA TRP A 312 -27.97 18.26 -24.07
C TRP A 312 -26.68 19.09 -23.99
N LYS A 313 -26.60 20.21 -24.71
CA LYS A 313 -25.47 21.14 -24.63
C LYS A 313 -25.35 21.74 -23.22
N THR A 314 -26.47 22.10 -22.61
CA THR A 314 -26.53 22.62 -21.23
C THR A 314 -26.16 21.55 -20.21
N ALA A 315 -26.73 20.35 -20.33
CA ALA A 315 -26.42 19.20 -19.48
C ALA A 315 -24.93 18.79 -19.57
N ALA A 316 -24.31 18.90 -20.76
CA ALA A 316 -22.89 18.64 -20.93
C ALA A 316 -22.00 19.67 -20.20
N ILE A 317 -22.35 20.97 -20.25
CA ILE A 317 -21.62 22.02 -19.51
C ILE A 317 -21.77 21.83 -18.00
N LEU A 318 -23.00 21.57 -17.54
CA LEU A 318 -23.28 21.30 -16.13
C LEU A 318 -22.54 20.05 -15.64
N GLY A 319 -22.57 18.97 -16.43
CA GLY A 319 -21.84 17.74 -16.14
C GLY A 319 -20.33 17.96 -16.02
N MET A 320 -19.73 18.68 -16.98
CA MET A 320 -18.31 19.04 -16.94
C MET A 320 -17.94 19.80 -15.65
N SER A 321 -18.75 20.80 -15.30
CA SER A 321 -18.54 21.64 -14.13
C SER A 321 -18.68 20.83 -12.84
N ALA A 322 -19.73 20.01 -12.75
CA ALA A 322 -20.01 19.16 -11.60
C ALA A 322 -18.91 18.11 -11.38
N PHE A 323 -18.48 17.40 -12.43
CA PHE A 323 -17.43 16.38 -12.30
C PHE A 323 -16.06 16.98 -11.99
N THR A 324 -15.75 18.17 -12.52
CA THR A 324 -14.52 18.89 -12.19
C THR A 324 -14.53 19.38 -10.74
N MET A 325 -15.67 19.88 -10.27
CA MET A 325 -15.86 20.27 -8.87
C MET A 325 -15.75 19.05 -7.95
N LEU A 326 -16.37 17.93 -8.30
CA LEU A 326 -16.27 16.66 -7.56
C LEU A 326 -14.82 16.18 -7.46
N ALA A 327 -14.06 16.18 -8.57
CA ALA A 327 -12.65 15.82 -8.55
C ALA A 327 -11.81 16.73 -7.63
N SER A 328 -12.18 18.01 -7.55
CA SER A 328 -11.54 19.00 -6.67
C SER A 328 -11.91 18.78 -5.20
N LEU A 329 -13.17 18.48 -4.90
CA LEU A 329 -13.64 18.12 -3.56
C LEU A 329 -12.96 16.83 -3.06
N ILE A 330 -12.88 15.79 -3.91
CA ILE A 330 -12.18 14.53 -3.60
C ILE A 330 -10.70 14.82 -3.28
N ARG A 331 -10.06 15.72 -4.03
CA ARG A 331 -8.66 16.13 -3.78
C ARG A 331 -8.50 16.83 -2.44
N MET A 332 -9.43 17.73 -2.07
CA MET A 332 -9.40 18.42 -0.77
C MET A 332 -9.67 17.46 0.38
N TYR A 333 -10.66 16.58 0.22
CA TYR A 333 -11.02 15.57 1.21
C TYR A 333 -9.88 14.59 1.47
N SER A 334 -9.20 14.12 0.42
CA SER A 334 -7.99 13.28 0.54
C SER A 334 -6.89 13.94 1.38
N LYS A 335 -6.65 15.24 1.17
CA LYS A 335 -5.67 16.02 1.94
C LYS A 335 -6.08 16.18 3.42
N SER A 336 -7.39 16.28 3.70
CA SER A 336 -7.96 16.47 5.05
C SER A 336 -8.02 15.16 5.87
N LEU A 337 -8.28 14.03 5.22
CA LEU A 337 -8.34 12.71 5.86
C LEU A 337 -6.97 12.23 6.34
N THR A 338 -5.93 12.48 5.55
CA THR A 338 -4.57 12.00 5.79
C THR A 338 -4.04 12.34 7.19
N PRO A 339 -4.23 13.55 7.77
CA PRO A 339 -3.81 13.83 9.14
C PRO A 339 -4.75 13.31 10.24
N LYS A 340 -6.06 13.09 9.94
CA LYS A 340 -7.05 12.68 10.96
C LYS A 340 -7.00 11.17 11.24
N LEU A 341 -6.80 10.35 10.21
CA LEU A 341 -6.61 8.90 10.32
C LEU A 341 -5.24 8.49 10.89
N LYS A 342 -4.37 9.46 11.20
CA LYS A 342 -3.03 9.23 11.79
C LYS A 342 -2.98 9.40 13.31
N ARG A 343 -4.05 9.91 13.92
CA ARG A 343 -4.13 10.18 15.37
C ARG A 343 -5.09 9.25 16.11
N ALA A 344 -5.94 8.54 15.37
CA ALA A 344 -6.62 7.36 15.87
C ALA A 344 -5.61 6.22 15.73
#